data_AF-A0A1Q3YV20-F1
#
_entry.id   AF-A0A1Q3YV20-F1
#
_cell.length_a   1.000
_cell.length_b   1.000
_cell.length_c   1.000
_cell.angle_alpha   90.00
_cell.angle_beta   90.00
_cell.angle_gamma   90.00
#
_symmetry.space_group_name_H-M   'P 1'
#
loop_
_entity.id
_entity.type
_entity.pdbx_description
1 polymer ?
#
loop_
_entity_poly.entity_id
_entity_poly.type
_entity_poly.pdbx_seq_one_letter_code
_entity_poly.pdbx_strand_id
1 'polypeptide(L)'
;MKYALDPKVTRKLAADRRKRLAALETAPDNDTDVPDIPTLDEKFWARAIRPAMFPPVPIDGRVVEWFLKRGGNRGALMFDINRVLQDYIRAQDRKAARKTAG
;
A
#
# COMPACT_ATOMS: atom_id res chain seq x y z
N MET A 1 18.87 -9.33 14.44
CA MET A 1 19.33 -8.76 13.17
C MET A 1 19.55 -7.27 13.39
N LYS A 2 20.70 -6.69 13.02
CA LYS A 2 20.94 -5.24 13.15
C LYS A 2 20.29 -4.53 11.97
N TYR A 3 19.35 -3.63 12.23
CA TYR A 3 18.68 -2.87 11.18
C TYR A 3 19.57 -1.69 10.78
N ALA A 4 20.16 -1.73 9.58
CA ALA A 4 20.90 -0.60 9.05
C ALA A 4 19.93 0.47 8.52
N LEU A 5 20.10 1.72 8.96
CA LEU A 5 19.32 2.86 8.47
C LEU A 5 19.60 3.12 6.98
N ASP A 6 18.56 3.46 6.20
CA ASP A 6 18.69 3.80 4.78
C ASP A 6 19.65 5.00 4.57
N PRO A 7 20.70 4.85 3.74
CA PRO A 7 21.67 5.90 3.40
C PRO A 7 21.05 7.24 2.97
N LYS A 8 19.88 7.23 2.33
CA LYS A 8 19.18 8.44 1.87
C LYS A 8 18.45 9.17 3.01
N VAL A 9 18.04 8.45 4.06
CA VAL A 9 17.44 9.01 5.29
C VAL A 9 18.52 9.62 6.20
N THR A 10 19.74 9.08 6.16
CA THR A 10 20.89 9.56 6.95
C THR A 10 21.25 11.02 6.74
N ARG A 11 20.88 11.61 5.59
CA ARG A 11 21.32 12.97 5.20
C ARG A 11 20.75 14.10 6.05
N LYS A 12 19.82 13.83 6.97
CA LYS A 12 19.32 14.87 7.92
C LYS A 12 18.76 14.31 9.22
N LEU A 13 19.42 13.32 9.83
CA LEU A 13 19.09 12.90 11.19
C LEU A 13 19.95 13.69 12.19
N ALA A 14 19.33 14.59 12.96
CA ALA A 14 20.01 15.34 14.02
C ALA A 14 20.73 14.38 14.99
N ALA A 15 21.88 14.79 15.53
CA ALA A 15 22.73 13.96 16.39
C ALA A 15 21.95 13.38 17.59
N ASP A 16 21.06 14.17 18.20
CA ASP A 16 20.22 13.74 19.31
C ASP A 16 19.26 12.61 18.93
N ARG A 17 18.73 12.65 17.70
CA ARG A 17 17.85 11.60 17.19
C ARG A 17 18.62 10.32 16.90
N ARG A 18 19.87 10.40 16.42
CA ARG A 18 20.75 9.22 16.29
C ARG A 18 21.04 8.58 17.64
N LYS A 19 21.35 9.39 18.65
CA LYS A 19 21.61 8.92 20.02
C LYS A 19 20.36 8.24 20.62
N ARG A 20 19.17 8.81 20.41
CA ARG A 20 17.91 8.21 20.84
C ARG A 20 17.62 6.88 20.15
N LEU A 21 17.85 6.77 18.84
CA LEU A 21 17.65 5.52 18.11
C LEU A 21 18.62 4.42 18.56
N ALA A 22 19.89 4.75 18.78
CA ALA A 22 20.86 3.79 19.28
C ALA A 22 20.50 3.26 20.68
N ALA A 23 19.98 4.13 21.56
CA ALA A 23 19.48 3.72 22.88
C ALA A 23 18.25 2.80 22.78
N LEU A 24 17.34 3.08 21.84
CA LEU A 24 16.17 2.23 21.58
C LEU A 24 16.56 0.86 20.98
N GLU A 25 17.58 0.79 20.11
CA GLU A 25 18.06 -0.47 19.54
C GLU A 25 18.61 -1.45 20.60
N THR A 26 19.10 -0.91 21.72
CA THR A 26 19.62 -1.69 22.84
C THR A 26 18.61 -1.92 23.97
N ALA A 27 17.42 -1.32 23.89
CA ALA A 27 16.38 -1.49 24.89
C ALA A 27 15.69 -2.87 24.75
N PRO A 28 15.36 -3.56 25.85
CA PRO A 28 14.51 -4.75 25.81
C PRO A 28 13.13 -4.42 25.23
N ASP A 29 12.56 -5.30 24.41
CA ASP A 29 11.23 -5.07 23.80
C ASP A 29 10.14 -4.83 24.86
N ASN A 30 10.28 -5.43 26.05
CA ASN A 30 9.34 -5.28 27.18
C ASN A 30 9.35 -3.89 27.82
N ASP A 31 10.38 -3.07 27.57
CA ASP A 31 10.46 -1.68 28.04
C ASP A 31 9.82 -0.70 27.04
N THR A 32 9.19 -1.21 25.96
CA THR A 32 8.45 -0.39 25.01
C THR A 32 7.20 0.15 25.68
N ASP A 33 7.16 1.46 25.85
CA ASP A 33 6.00 2.19 26.34
C ASP A 33 4.84 2.03 25.34
N VAL A 34 3.81 1.26 25.74
CA VAL A 34 2.55 1.07 24.99
C VAL A 34 1.27 1.55 25.70
N PRO A 35 1.28 2.33 26.81
CA PRO A 35 0.06 2.68 27.54
C PRO A 35 -0.86 3.63 26.76
N ASP A 36 -0.34 4.31 25.73
CA ASP A 36 -1.12 5.13 24.79
C ASP A 36 -1.86 4.29 23.75
N ILE A 37 -1.49 3.01 23.58
CA ILE A 37 -2.15 2.09 22.66
C ILE A 37 -3.22 1.33 23.44
N PRO A 38 -4.52 1.59 23.19
CA PRO A 38 -5.58 0.84 23.85
C PRO A 38 -5.52 -0.63 23.43
N THR A 39 -5.76 -1.54 24.38
CA THR A 39 -5.89 -2.96 24.08
C THR A 39 -7.05 -3.17 23.11
N LEU A 40 -6.79 -3.86 21.99
CA LEU A 40 -7.81 -4.16 20.99
C LEU A 40 -8.70 -5.30 21.51
N ASP A 41 -9.92 -4.97 21.93
CA ASP A 41 -10.89 -5.93 22.47
C ASP A 41 -11.78 -6.55 21.39
N GLU A 42 -12.61 -7.53 21.77
CA GLU A 42 -13.56 -8.17 20.85
C GLU A 42 -14.54 -7.18 20.23
N LYS A 43 -14.88 -6.08 20.92
CA LYS A 43 -15.77 -5.02 20.40
C LYS A 43 -15.10 -4.21 19.28
N PHE A 44 -13.79 -4.02 19.34
CA PHE A 44 -13.01 -3.46 18.24
C PHE A 44 -13.07 -4.39 17.02
N TRP A 45 -12.76 -5.67 17.21
CA TRP A 45 -12.72 -6.64 16.11
C TRP A 45 -14.11 -6.97 15.53
N ALA A 46 -15.17 -6.90 16.32
CA ALA A 46 -16.55 -7.09 15.85
C ALA A 46 -16.95 -6.06 14.79
N ARG A 47 -16.31 -4.89 14.77
CA ARG A 47 -16.51 -3.83 13.77
C ARG A 47 -15.49 -3.88 12.62
N ALA A 48 -14.56 -4.82 12.65
CA ALA A 48 -13.55 -4.95 11.60
C ALA A 48 -14.23 -5.42 10.30
N ILE A 49 -14.15 -4.58 9.26
CA ILE A 49 -14.61 -4.94 7.92
C ILE A 49 -13.45 -5.65 7.22
N ARG A 50 -13.61 -6.94 6.91
CA ARG A 50 -12.65 -7.61 6.02
C ARG A 50 -12.75 -6.96 4.63
N PRO A 51 -11.64 -6.48 4.06
CA PRO A 51 -11.67 -6.02 2.68
C PRO A 51 -12.08 -7.20 1.80
N ALA A 52 -12.90 -6.93 0.78
CA ALA A 52 -13.20 -7.91 -0.23
C ALA A 52 -11.88 -8.36 -0.87
N MET A 53 -11.53 -9.64 -0.71
CA MET A 53 -10.36 -10.21 -1.35
C MET A 53 -10.78 -10.64 -2.75
N PHE A 54 -10.48 -9.80 -3.74
CA PHE A 54 -10.68 -10.14 -5.13
C PHE A 54 -9.58 -11.10 -5.59
N PRO A 55 -9.91 -12.16 -6.35
CA PRO A 55 -8.89 -12.98 -6.96
C PRO A 55 -7.98 -12.12 -7.84
N PRO A 56 -6.65 -12.35 -7.83
CA PRO A 56 -5.76 -11.58 -8.67
C PRO A 56 -6.13 -11.80 -10.14
N VAL A 57 -6.33 -10.71 -10.88
CA VAL A 57 -6.54 -10.77 -12.32
C VAL A 57 -5.16 -10.88 -12.97
N PRO A 58 -4.87 -11.96 -13.72
CA PRO A 58 -3.60 -12.06 -14.43
C PRO A 58 -3.57 -11.00 -15.53
N ILE A 59 -2.50 -10.21 -15.57
CA ILE A 59 -2.26 -9.19 -16.60
C ILE A 59 -1.05 -9.60 -17.41
N ASP A 60 -1.17 -9.54 -18.74
CA ASP A 60 -0.06 -9.82 -19.66
C ASP A 60 1.15 -8.92 -19.36
N GLY A 61 2.34 -9.51 -19.28
CA GLY A 61 3.57 -8.80 -18.94
C GLY A 61 3.88 -7.64 -19.90
N ARG A 62 3.49 -7.73 -21.17
CA ARG A 62 3.68 -6.67 -22.17
C ARG A 62 2.84 -5.44 -21.86
N VAL A 63 1.63 -5.64 -21.32
CA VAL A 63 0.77 -4.53 -20.87
C VAL A 63 1.43 -3.84 -19.68
N VAL A 64 1.91 -4.62 -18.71
CA VAL A 64 2.64 -4.09 -17.55
C VAL A 64 3.87 -3.30 -17.99
N GLU A 65 4.67 -3.83 -18.91
CA GLU A 65 5.86 -3.17 -19.44
C GLU A 65 5.53 -1.86 -20.15
N TRP A 66 4.44 -1.83 -20.94
CA TRP A 66 3.98 -0.60 -21.60
C TRP A 66 3.63 0.50 -20.59
N PHE A 67 2.90 0.16 -19.52
CA PHE A 67 2.58 1.14 -18.48
C PHE A 67 3.82 1.60 -17.70
N LEU A 68 4.76 0.69 -17.43
CA LEU A 68 6.04 1.03 -16.78
C LEU A 68 6.85 2.05 -17.60
N LYS A 69 6.94 1.87 -18.91
CA LYS A 69 7.63 2.79 -19.82
C LYS A 69 7.00 4.18 -19.84
N ARG A 70 5.67 4.27 -19.64
CA ARG A 70 4.92 5.53 -19.66
C ARG A 70 4.97 6.29 -18.34
N GLY A 71 4.82 5.60 -17.21
CA GLY A 71 4.65 6.21 -15.89
C GLY A 71 5.92 6.38 -15.07
N GLY A 72 7.01 5.68 -15.42
CA GLY A 72 8.32 5.75 -14.74
C GLY A 72 8.34 5.29 -13.26
N ASN A 73 7.18 5.14 -12.62
CA ASN A 73 7.03 4.85 -11.19
C ASN A 73 6.17 3.59 -10.97
N ARG A 74 6.76 2.57 -10.34
CA ARG A 74 6.05 1.34 -9.95
C ARG A 74 4.89 1.58 -8.99
N GLY A 75 4.94 2.64 -8.17
CA GLY A 75 3.88 2.98 -7.22
C GLY A 75 2.56 3.41 -7.87
N ALA A 76 2.60 3.97 -9.08
CA ALA A 76 1.41 4.41 -9.83
C ALA A 76 0.89 3.36 -10.83
N LEU A 77 1.71 2.36 -11.16
CA LEU A 77 1.44 1.35 -12.20
C LEU A 77 0.06 0.68 -12.07
N MET A 78 -0.25 0.17 -10.88
CA MET A 78 -1.52 -0.54 -10.66
C MET A 78 -2.72 0.41 -10.74
N PHE A 79 -2.54 1.67 -10.31
CA PHE A 79 -3.57 2.69 -10.38
C PHE A 79 -3.92 3.05 -11.83
N ASP A 80 -2.88 3.20 -12.67
CA ASP A 80 -3.04 3.52 -14.09
C ASP A 80 -3.69 2.39 -14.87
N ILE A 81 -3.28 1.14 -14.62
CA ILE A 81 -3.89 -0.04 -15.23
C ILE A 81 -5.37 -0.13 -14.84
N ASN A 82 -5.68 0.00 -13.54
CA ASN A 82 -7.05 -0.07 -13.04
C ASN A 82 -7.92 1.04 -13.64
N ARG A 83 -7.41 2.26 -13.78
CA ARG A 83 -8.15 3.35 -14.43
C ARG A 83 -8.58 2.98 -15.85
N VAL A 84 -7.65 2.49 -16.67
CA VAL A 84 -7.94 2.13 -18.07
C VAL A 84 -8.94 0.98 -18.15
N LEU A 85 -8.79 -0.04 -17.29
CA LEU A 85 -9.74 -1.16 -17.24
C LEU A 85 -11.15 -0.70 -16.81
N GLN A 86 -11.24 0.18 -15.82
CA GLN A 86 -12.52 0.74 -15.36
C GLN A 86 -13.19 1.58 -16.47
N ASP A 87 -12.43 2.38 -17.21
CA ASP A 87 -12.96 3.16 -18.33
C ASP A 87 -13.47 2.26 -19.46
N TYR A 88 -12.76 1.17 -19.75
CA TYR A 88 -13.21 0.16 -20.70
C TYR A 88 -14.51 -0.52 -20.26
N ILE A 89 -14.59 -0.97 -18.99
CA ILE A 89 -15.79 -1.60 -18.42
C ILE A 89 -17.00 -0.67 -18.58
N ARG A 90 -16.88 0.59 -18.14
CA ARG A 90 -17.95 1.59 -18.28
C ARG A 90 -18.37 1.84 -19.73
N ALA A 91 -17.45 1.76 -20.68
CA ALA A 91 -17.77 1.89 -22.10
C ALA A 91 -18.56 0.67 -22.62
N GLN A 92 -18.19 -0.55 -22.19
CA GLN A 92 -18.91 -1.77 -22.55
C GLN A 92 -20.32 -1.79 -21.94
N ASP A 93 -20.47 -1.43 -20.67
CA ASP A 93 -21.77 -1.39 -19.99
C ASP A 93 -22.74 -0.43 -20.70
N ARG A 94 -22.25 0.76 -21.07
CA ARG A 94 -23.05 1.73 -21.85
C ARG A 94 -23.47 1.19 -23.21
N LYS A 95 -22.57 0.45 -23.89
CA LYS A 95 -22.88 -0.17 -25.19
C LYS A 95 -23.92 -1.28 -25.04
N ALA A 96 -23.78 -2.12 -24.02
CA ALA A 96 -24.73 -3.19 -23.71
C ALA A 96 -26.12 -2.63 -23.41
N ALA A 97 -26.22 -1.60 -22.57
CA ALA A 97 -27.47 -0.92 -22.24
C ALA A 97 -28.16 -0.32 -23.47
N ARG A 98 -27.40 0.30 -24.39
CA ARG A 98 -27.95 0.82 -25.66
C ARG A 98 -28.50 -0.28 -26.56
N LYS A 99 -27.87 -1.47 -26.59
CA LYS A 99 -28.34 -2.61 -27.37
C LYS A 99 -29.60 -3.25 -26.79
N THR A 100 -29.83 -3.13 -25.48
CA THR A 100 -31.04 -3.67 -24.82
C THR A 100 -32.24 -2.73 -24.93
N ALA A 101 -32.02 -1.44 -25.22
CA ALA A 101 -33.03 -0.40 -25.27
C ALA A 101 -33.56 -0.09 -26.69
N GLY A 102 -32.98 -0.69 -27.74
CA GLY A 102 -33.42 -0.54 -29.13
C GLY A 102 -33.78 -1.88 -29.74
#